data_AF-A0A931BIK6-F1
#
_entry.id   AF-A0A931BIK6-F1
#
_cell.length_a   1.000
_cell.length_b   1.000
_cell.length_c   1.000
_cell.angle_alpha   90.00
_cell.angle_beta   90.00
_cell.angle_gamma   90.00
#
_symmetry.space_group_name_H-M   'P 1'
#
loop_
_entity.id
_entity.type
_entity.pdbx_description
1 polymer ?
#
loop_
_entity_poly.entity_id
_entity_poly.type
_entity_poly.pdbx_seq_one_letter_code
_entity_poly.pdbx_strand_id
1 'polypeptide(L)'
;MYNNTQNGKAAAGTAATQAEAQRLSELRYLVLDAVTYSPYATAEEKARTAASVARCQSAEVLVKWYCNVLTLLSERELAPVAYATAEQKKQIICLCNHPAVSRAKKTKTLLNINRLTEAGAVALIAELLALTTTPPTRPAGAGLVVRRNGQLAVAALTGYAGRAVGDGGVSVSYVQAA
;
A
#
# COMPACT_ATOMS: atom_id res chain seq x y z
N MET A 1 63.06 -33.82 34.42
CA MET A 1 61.61 -33.51 34.43
C MET A 1 61.39 -32.05 34.07
N TYR A 2 61.34 -31.69 32.79
CA TYR A 2 60.93 -30.34 32.34
C TYR A 2 60.33 -30.47 30.96
N ASN A 3 59.00 -30.55 30.85
CA ASN A 3 58.24 -30.48 29.59
C ASN A 3 56.73 -30.32 29.86
N ASN A 4 56.28 -29.30 30.61
CA ASN A 4 54.83 -29.09 30.81
C ASN A 4 54.34 -27.63 30.66
N THR A 5 55.21 -26.67 30.31
CA THR A 5 54.85 -25.25 30.30
C THR A 5 54.34 -24.73 28.95
N GLN A 6 54.53 -25.47 27.85
CA GLN A 6 54.06 -25.02 26.52
C GLN A 6 52.59 -25.37 26.20
N ASN A 7 52.00 -26.38 26.87
CA ASN A 7 50.61 -26.77 26.63
C ASN A 7 49.58 -25.74 27.11
N GLY A 8 49.90 -24.96 28.15
CA GLY A 8 48.96 -23.95 28.70
C GLY A 8 48.70 -22.75 27.79
N LYS A 9 49.69 -22.34 26.98
CA LYS A 9 49.54 -21.21 26.04
C LYS A 9 48.69 -21.56 24.82
N ALA A 10 48.80 -22.80 24.33
CA ALA A 10 48.00 -23.27 23.21
C ALA A 10 46.51 -23.36 23.59
N ALA A 11 46.20 -23.94 24.76
CA ALA A 11 44.83 -24.07 25.25
C ALA A 11 44.13 -22.71 25.49
N ALA A 12 44.87 -21.71 25.98
CA ALA A 12 44.33 -20.36 26.18
C ALA A 12 43.98 -19.65 24.85
N GLY A 13 44.78 -19.86 23.80
CA GLY A 13 44.50 -19.30 22.47
C GLY A 13 43.28 -19.93 21.80
N THR A 14 43.06 -21.23 21.98
CA THR A 14 41.88 -21.93 21.44
C THR A 14 40.59 -21.52 22.14
N ALA A 15 40.63 -21.32 23.47
CA ALA A 15 39.48 -20.86 24.24
C ALA A 15 39.03 -19.45 23.84
N ALA A 16 39.98 -18.53 23.62
CA ALA A 16 39.68 -17.15 23.19
C ALA A 16 39.03 -17.09 21.80
N THR A 17 39.54 -17.88 20.84
CA THR A 17 38.95 -17.97 19.49
C THR A 17 37.56 -18.62 19.50
N GLN A 18 37.35 -19.62 20.36
CA GLN A 18 36.04 -20.23 20.54
C GLN A 18 35.02 -19.25 21.13
N ALA A 19 35.42 -18.46 22.13
CA ALA A 19 34.56 -17.42 22.71
C ALA A 19 34.18 -16.34 21.69
N GLU A 20 35.11 -15.95 20.81
CA GLU A 20 34.84 -14.99 19.73
C GLU A 20 33.88 -15.56 18.68
N ALA A 21 34.08 -16.82 18.27
CA ALA A 21 33.18 -17.51 17.35
C ALA A 21 31.77 -17.64 17.92
N GLN A 22 31.65 -17.95 19.22
CA GLN A 22 30.37 -18.01 19.91
C GLN A 22 29.70 -16.63 19.93
N ARG A 23 30.41 -15.59 20.35
CA ARG A 23 29.90 -14.20 20.34
C ARG A 23 29.40 -13.79 18.96
N LEU A 24 30.14 -14.15 17.91
CA LEU A 24 29.76 -13.87 16.53
C LEU A 24 28.46 -14.60 16.16
N SER A 25 28.31 -15.88 16.53
CA SER A 25 27.09 -16.64 16.28
C SER A 25 25.87 -16.06 16.98
N GLU A 26 26.01 -15.62 18.23
CA GLU A 26 24.94 -14.97 19.01
C GLU A 26 24.52 -13.65 18.37
N LEU A 27 25.49 -12.82 17.95
CA LEU A 27 25.19 -11.56 17.28
C LEU A 27 24.49 -11.75 15.94
N ARG A 28 24.89 -12.76 15.16
CA ARG A 28 24.19 -13.11 13.91
C ARG A 28 22.74 -13.46 14.18
N TYR A 29 22.47 -14.25 15.22
CA TYR A 29 21.11 -14.61 15.62
C TYR A 29 20.30 -13.37 15.99
N LEU A 30 20.83 -12.49 16.85
CA LEU A 30 20.13 -11.27 17.29
C LEU A 30 19.74 -10.34 16.13
N VAL A 31 20.64 -10.13 15.17
CA VAL A 31 20.34 -9.30 13.99
C VAL A 31 19.24 -9.92 13.15
N LEU A 32 19.30 -11.24 12.91
CA LEU A 32 18.30 -11.93 12.12
C LEU A 32 16.94 -11.95 12.81
N ASP A 33 16.91 -12.18 14.12
CA ASP A 33 15.70 -12.19 14.93
C ASP A 33 14.98 -10.85 14.87
N ALA A 34 15.70 -9.76 15.14
CA ALA A 34 15.16 -8.39 15.10
C ALA A 34 14.54 -8.03 13.75
N VAL A 35 15.18 -8.41 12.63
CA VAL A 35 14.69 -8.08 11.29
C VAL A 35 13.58 -9.03 10.83
N THR A 36 13.66 -10.32 11.18
CA THR A 36 12.71 -11.34 10.72
C THR A 36 11.33 -11.12 11.32
N TYR A 37 11.26 -10.82 12.62
CA TYR A 37 10.00 -10.62 13.34
C TYR A 37 9.48 -9.19 13.30
N SER A 38 10.25 -8.23 12.78
CA SER A 38 9.77 -6.87 12.64
C SER A 38 8.64 -6.76 11.59
N PRO A 39 7.51 -6.11 11.94
CA PRO A 39 6.46 -5.77 10.97
C PRO A 39 6.87 -4.60 10.06
N TYR A 40 7.93 -3.87 10.40
CA TYR A 40 8.41 -2.68 9.67
C TYR A 40 9.56 -2.99 8.70
N ALA A 41 9.95 -4.27 8.59
CA ALA A 41 10.96 -4.73 7.65
C ALA A 41 10.29 -5.37 6.42
N THR A 42 10.71 -4.95 5.22
CA THR A 42 10.21 -5.55 3.98
C THR A 42 10.83 -6.93 3.73
N ALA A 43 10.20 -7.76 2.89
CA ALA A 43 10.73 -9.08 2.54
C ALA A 43 12.12 -9.01 1.88
N GLU A 44 12.36 -7.98 1.05
CA GLU A 44 13.67 -7.73 0.44
C GLU A 44 14.73 -7.36 1.48
N GLU A 45 14.38 -6.51 2.44
CA GLU A 45 15.29 -6.15 3.54
C GLU A 45 15.64 -7.37 4.38
N LYS A 46 14.66 -8.24 4.68
CA LYS A 46 14.91 -9.51 5.39
C LYS A 46 15.92 -10.38 4.62
N ALA A 47 15.73 -10.55 3.31
CA ALA A 47 16.62 -11.34 2.47
C ALA A 47 18.04 -10.74 2.36
N ARG A 48 18.14 -9.42 2.15
CA ARG A 48 19.44 -8.72 2.09
C ARG A 48 20.18 -8.81 3.43
N THR A 49 19.46 -8.66 4.53
CA THR A 49 20.04 -8.79 5.87
C THR A 49 20.58 -10.20 6.08
N ALA A 50 19.80 -11.23 5.76
CA ALA A 50 20.24 -12.62 5.87
C ALA A 50 21.54 -12.90 5.09
N ALA A 51 21.62 -12.45 3.84
CA ALA A 51 22.82 -12.62 3.02
C ALA A 51 24.05 -11.86 3.57
N SER A 52 23.84 -10.69 4.18
CA SER A 52 24.93 -9.89 4.76
C SER A 52 25.38 -10.42 6.12
N VAL A 53 24.47 -10.87 6.99
CA VAL A 53 24.78 -11.55 8.26
C VAL A 53 25.64 -12.80 8.01
N ALA A 54 25.26 -13.62 7.02
CA ALA A 54 25.96 -14.87 6.69
C ALA A 54 27.41 -14.64 6.27
N ARG A 55 27.69 -13.53 5.55
CA ARG A 55 29.02 -13.17 5.07
C ARG A 55 29.87 -12.42 6.09
N CYS A 56 29.27 -11.84 7.12
CA CYS A 56 29.99 -11.01 8.09
C CYS A 56 30.85 -11.87 9.04
N GLN A 57 32.14 -11.60 9.10
CA GLN A 57 33.11 -12.30 9.95
C GLN A 57 33.55 -11.48 11.18
N SER A 58 33.06 -10.26 11.34
CA SER A 58 33.46 -9.37 12.43
C SER A 58 32.31 -9.15 13.42
N ALA A 59 32.57 -9.49 14.69
CA ALA A 59 31.62 -9.25 15.78
C ALA A 59 31.35 -7.75 15.98
N GLU A 60 32.37 -6.90 15.88
CA GLU A 60 32.22 -5.45 16.05
C GLU A 60 31.30 -4.81 15.00
N VAL A 61 31.43 -5.27 13.76
CA VAL A 61 30.56 -4.84 12.66
C VAL A 61 29.11 -5.25 12.93
N LEU A 62 28.89 -6.49 13.38
CA LEU A 62 27.55 -6.97 13.73
C LEU A 62 26.93 -6.20 14.91
N VAL A 63 27.72 -5.83 15.93
CA VAL A 63 27.22 -5.00 17.05
C VAL A 63 26.74 -3.63 16.54
N LYS A 64 27.57 -2.93 15.76
CA LYS A 64 27.19 -1.62 15.19
C LYS A 64 25.96 -1.76 14.31
N TRP A 65 25.90 -2.82 13.53
CA TRP A 65 24.78 -3.06 12.63
C TRP A 65 23.50 -3.40 13.39
N TYR A 66 23.57 -4.21 14.45
CA TYR A 66 22.45 -4.49 15.34
C TYR A 66 21.88 -3.21 15.96
N CYS A 67 22.74 -2.35 16.53
CA CYS A 67 22.30 -1.06 17.08
C CYS A 67 21.62 -0.20 16.01
N ASN A 68 22.21 -0.09 14.82
CA ASN A 68 21.62 0.69 13.73
C ASN A 68 20.28 0.12 13.26
N VAL A 69 20.16 -1.21 13.19
CA VAL A 69 18.89 -1.88 12.84
C VAL A 69 17.82 -1.56 13.87
N LEU A 70 18.12 -1.68 15.17
CA LEU A 70 17.16 -1.34 16.21
C LEU A 70 16.71 0.12 16.14
N THR A 71 17.65 1.05 15.92
CA THR A 71 17.32 2.48 15.74
C THR A 71 16.41 2.69 14.54
N LEU A 72 16.77 2.16 13.37
CA LEU A 72 15.97 2.30 12.14
C LEU A 72 14.58 1.69 12.27
N LEU A 73 14.45 0.54 12.92
CA LEU A 73 13.15 -0.10 13.16
C LEU A 73 12.30 0.72 14.13
N SER A 74 12.91 1.27 15.18
CA SER A 74 12.23 2.14 16.15
C SER A 74 11.77 3.45 15.50
N GLU A 75 12.60 4.06 14.65
CA GLU A 75 12.24 5.27 13.89
C GLU A 75 11.05 5.03 12.95
N ARG A 76 10.95 3.84 12.34
CA ARG A 76 9.81 3.47 11.49
C ARG A 76 8.54 3.23 12.29
N GLU A 77 8.65 2.69 13.50
CA GLU A 77 7.53 2.56 14.43
C GLU A 77 7.01 3.93 14.88
N LEU A 78 7.92 4.86 15.16
CA LEU A 78 7.63 6.24 15.59
C LEU A 78 7.38 7.20 14.43
N ALA A 79 7.51 6.76 13.18
CA ALA A 79 7.35 7.60 12.01
C ALA A 79 5.96 8.25 12.05
N PRO A 80 5.88 9.60 11.93
CA PRO A 80 4.61 10.30 12.04
C PRO A 80 3.67 9.78 10.98
N VAL A 81 2.58 9.16 11.43
CA VAL A 81 1.51 8.69 10.56
C VAL A 81 0.98 9.89 9.81
N ALA A 82 1.25 9.99 8.51
CA ALA A 82 0.70 11.03 7.66
C ALA A 82 -0.83 10.85 7.63
N TYR A 83 -1.52 11.71 8.39
CA TYR A 83 -2.98 11.72 8.44
C TYR A 83 -3.54 12.30 7.15
N ALA A 84 -4.77 11.88 6.82
CA ALA A 84 -5.47 12.34 5.64
C ALA A 84 -5.49 13.87 5.56
N THR A 85 -5.16 14.41 4.39
CA THR A 85 -5.13 15.85 4.16
C THR A 85 -6.53 16.45 4.25
N ALA A 86 -6.62 17.77 4.48
CA ALA A 86 -7.90 18.46 4.54
C ALA A 86 -8.73 18.26 3.25
N GLU A 87 -8.07 18.26 2.09
CA GLU A 87 -8.74 18.02 0.79
C GLU A 87 -9.26 16.58 0.65
N GLN A 88 -8.47 15.59 1.08
CA GLN A 88 -8.93 14.19 1.11
C GLN A 88 -10.14 14.01 2.02
N LYS A 89 -10.15 14.64 3.20
CA LYS A 89 -11.29 14.59 4.12
C LYS A 89 -12.54 15.23 3.50
N LYS A 90 -12.42 16.39 2.83
CA LYS A 90 -13.53 17.03 2.12
C LYS A 90 -14.09 16.13 1.02
N GLN A 91 -13.22 15.49 0.24
CA GLN A 91 -13.62 14.59 -0.84
C GLN A 91 -14.36 13.35 -0.28
N ILE A 92 -13.88 12.76 0.80
CA ILE A 92 -14.55 11.65 1.50
C ILE A 92 -15.93 12.07 1.99
N ILE A 93 -16.07 13.24 2.62
CA ILE A 93 -17.36 13.76 3.09
C ILE A 93 -18.34 13.91 1.92
N CYS A 94 -17.88 14.47 0.80
CA CYS A 94 -18.69 14.64 -0.41
C CYS A 94 -19.19 13.29 -0.95
N LEU A 95 -18.29 12.32 -1.13
CA LEU A 95 -18.63 10.99 -1.64
C LEU A 95 -19.53 10.19 -0.67
N CYS A 96 -19.31 10.32 0.64
CA CYS A 96 -20.16 9.68 1.65
C CYS A 96 -21.58 10.25 1.72
N ASN A 97 -21.83 11.44 1.17
CA ASN A 97 -23.18 11.99 1.07
C ASN A 97 -23.98 11.44 -0.12
N HIS A 98 -23.36 10.65 -1.01
CA HIS A 98 -24.04 10.05 -2.15
C HIS A 98 -25.05 8.98 -1.71
N PRO A 99 -26.25 8.88 -2.35
CA PRO A 99 -27.30 7.94 -1.96
C PRO A 99 -26.91 6.46 -2.10
N ALA A 100 -25.95 6.14 -2.98
CA ALA A 100 -25.42 4.78 -3.14
C ALA A 100 -24.61 4.29 -1.93
N VAL A 101 -24.17 5.19 -1.04
CA VAL A 101 -23.39 4.83 0.14
C VAL A 101 -24.33 4.50 1.30
N SER A 102 -24.19 3.30 1.87
CA SER A 102 -25.03 2.88 2.98
C SER A 102 -24.83 3.75 4.23
N ARG A 103 -25.91 3.95 5.00
CA ARG A 103 -25.88 4.75 6.24
C ARG A 103 -24.84 4.24 7.24
N ALA A 104 -24.73 2.92 7.41
CA ALA A 104 -23.74 2.31 8.31
C ALA A 104 -22.30 2.65 7.89
N LYS A 105 -22.01 2.59 6.59
CA LYS A 105 -20.68 2.93 6.05
C LYS A 105 -20.39 4.42 6.23
N LYS A 106 -21.37 5.29 5.93
CA LYS A 106 -21.27 6.74 6.15
C LYS A 106 -20.94 7.07 7.60
N THR A 107 -21.69 6.52 8.57
CA THR A 107 -21.46 6.76 10.00
C THR A 107 -20.07 6.30 10.42
N LYS A 108 -19.65 5.08 10.02
CA LYS A 108 -18.32 4.55 10.34
C LYS A 108 -17.20 5.44 9.80
N THR A 109 -17.32 5.89 8.55
CA THR A 109 -16.32 6.75 7.91
C THR A 109 -16.22 8.11 8.59
N LEU A 110 -17.35 8.79 8.83
CA LEU A 110 -17.35 10.13 9.41
C LEU A 110 -16.82 10.14 10.86
N LEU A 111 -17.12 9.11 11.66
CA LEU A 111 -16.59 8.98 13.03
C LEU A 111 -15.06 8.78 13.04
N ASN A 112 -14.50 8.13 12.01
CA ASN A 112 -13.08 7.81 11.93
C ASN A 112 -12.28 8.75 11.01
N ILE A 113 -12.90 9.78 10.44
CA ILE A 113 -12.29 10.60 9.38
C ILE A 113 -10.99 11.30 9.82
N ASN A 114 -10.89 11.65 11.11
CA ASN A 114 -9.70 12.28 11.67
C ASN A 114 -8.56 11.29 11.98
N ARG A 115 -8.86 10.00 12.00
CA ARG A 115 -7.91 8.91 12.27
C ARG A 115 -7.46 8.20 10.99
N LEU A 116 -7.96 8.60 9.83
CA LEU A 116 -7.53 8.05 8.55
C LEU A 116 -6.12 8.54 8.21
N THR A 117 -5.30 7.61 7.75
CA THR A 117 -4.00 7.90 7.13
C THR A 117 -4.19 8.33 5.68
N GLU A 118 -3.21 8.98 5.08
CA GLU A 118 -3.28 9.36 3.65
C GLU A 118 -3.53 8.15 2.75
N ALA A 119 -2.79 7.05 2.96
CA ALA A 119 -2.98 5.81 2.20
C ALA A 119 -4.39 5.22 2.39
N GLY A 120 -4.90 5.24 3.63
CA GLY A 120 -6.26 4.78 3.94
C GLY A 120 -7.33 5.68 3.31
N ALA A 121 -7.11 6.98 3.28
CA ALA A 121 -8.01 7.94 2.64
C ALA A 121 -8.07 7.74 1.12
N VAL A 122 -6.94 7.51 0.45
CA VAL A 122 -6.89 7.21 -0.99
C VAL A 122 -7.65 5.93 -1.32
N ALA A 123 -7.42 4.85 -0.55
CA ALA A 123 -8.12 3.58 -0.75
C ALA A 123 -9.64 3.74 -0.55
N LEU A 124 -10.06 4.49 0.48
CA LEU A 124 -11.46 4.75 0.75
C LEU A 124 -12.12 5.61 -0.33
N ILE A 125 -11.43 6.63 -0.83
CA ILE A 125 -11.90 7.46 -1.95
C ILE A 125 -12.11 6.59 -3.18
N ALA A 126 -11.16 5.71 -3.52
CA ALA A 126 -11.29 4.79 -4.65
C ALA A 126 -12.50 3.84 -4.48
N GLU A 127 -12.69 3.31 -3.27
CA GLU A 127 -13.83 2.44 -2.97
C GLU A 127 -15.17 3.18 -3.06
N LEU A 128 -15.25 4.41 -2.53
CA LEU A 128 -16.45 5.24 -2.61
C LEU A 128 -16.74 5.62 -4.06
N LEU A 129 -15.72 6.00 -4.84
CA LEU A 129 -15.87 6.27 -6.27
C LEU A 129 -16.38 5.04 -7.02
N ALA A 130 -15.89 3.83 -6.73
CA ALA A 130 -16.39 2.63 -7.37
C ALA A 130 -17.90 2.40 -7.09
N LEU A 131 -18.38 2.80 -5.91
CA LEU A 131 -19.80 2.70 -5.54
C LEU A 131 -20.68 3.80 -6.14
N THR A 132 -20.12 5.01 -6.34
CA THR A 132 -20.89 6.16 -6.88
C THR A 132 -20.83 6.23 -8.40
N THR A 133 -19.74 5.74 -9.00
CA THR A 133 -19.54 5.72 -10.46
C THR A 133 -20.19 4.47 -11.04
N THR A 134 -21.51 4.40 -10.92
CA THR A 134 -22.29 3.50 -11.77
C THR A 134 -22.01 3.93 -13.22
N PRO A 135 -21.51 3.06 -14.13
CA PRO A 135 -21.53 3.40 -15.55
C PRO A 135 -22.97 3.77 -15.91
N PRO A 136 -23.22 4.76 -16.79
CA PRO A 136 -24.58 5.07 -17.20
C PRO A 136 -25.18 3.78 -17.76
N THR A 137 -26.05 3.13 -16.99
CA THR A 137 -26.91 2.08 -17.49
C THR A 137 -27.80 2.77 -18.50
N ARG A 138 -27.34 2.77 -19.75
CA ARG A 138 -28.12 3.15 -20.91
C ARG A 138 -29.39 2.31 -20.79
N PRO A 139 -30.58 2.91 -20.62
CA PRO A 139 -31.79 2.12 -20.57
C PRO A 139 -31.86 1.33 -21.87
N ALA A 140 -31.94 0.00 -21.74
CA ALA A 140 -32.16 -0.91 -22.85
C ALA A 140 -33.51 -0.56 -23.48
N GLY A 141 -33.52 0.37 -24.43
CA GLY A 141 -34.75 0.87 -25.05
C GLY A 141 -34.74 2.35 -25.45
N ALA A 142 -33.73 3.16 -25.11
CA ALA A 142 -33.69 4.55 -25.59
C ALA A 142 -33.29 4.62 -27.08
N GLY A 143 -34.30 4.52 -27.95
CA GLY A 143 -34.20 4.87 -29.35
C GLY A 143 -34.03 6.39 -29.52
N LEU A 144 -33.02 6.80 -30.29
CA LEU A 144 -32.84 8.19 -30.69
C LEU A 144 -33.82 8.49 -31.82
N VAL A 145 -34.87 9.28 -31.57
CA VAL A 145 -35.77 9.74 -32.63
C VAL A 145 -35.20 11.04 -33.22
N VAL A 146 -34.66 10.96 -34.43
CA VAL A 146 -34.19 12.12 -35.18
C VAL A 146 -35.30 12.58 -36.12
N ARG A 147 -35.86 13.76 -35.90
CA ARG A 147 -36.79 14.40 -36.85
C ARG A 147 -36.02 15.10 -37.95
N ARG A 148 -36.22 14.68 -39.20
CA ARG A 148 -35.80 15.45 -40.38
C ARG A 148 -36.99 15.55 -41.34
N ASN A 149 -37.40 16.78 -41.68
CA ASN A 149 -38.42 17.09 -42.69
C ASN A 149 -39.77 16.36 -42.52
N GLY A 150 -40.35 16.36 -41.32
CA GLY A 150 -41.74 15.93 -41.10
C GLY A 150 -42.02 14.43 -41.16
N GLN A 151 -41.02 13.57 -41.42
CA GLN A 151 -41.17 12.12 -41.34
C GLN A 151 -40.48 11.56 -40.09
N LEU A 152 -41.19 10.67 -39.37
CA LEU A 152 -40.67 9.92 -38.22
C LEU A 152 -39.91 8.69 -38.75
N ALA A 153 -38.59 8.65 -38.53
CA ALA A 153 -37.79 7.45 -38.76
C ALA A 153 -37.20 6.98 -37.42
N VAL A 154 -37.50 5.73 -37.05
CA VAL A 154 -36.90 5.06 -35.89
C VAL A 154 -35.64 4.35 -36.36
N ALA A 155 -34.46 4.90 -36.07
CA ALA A 155 -33.20 4.25 -36.38
C ALA A 155 -32.80 3.33 -35.21
N ALA A 156 -32.80 2.02 -35.44
CA ALA A 156 -32.10 1.08 -34.58
C ALA A 156 -30.59 1.31 -34.74
N LEU A 157 -29.95 1.90 -33.74
CA LEU A 157 -28.50 2.09 -33.71
C LEU A 157 -27.79 0.74 -33.46
N THR A 158 -27.73 -0.09 -34.49
CA THR A 158 -26.85 -1.25 -34.52
C THR A 158 -25.47 -0.74 -34.92
N GLY A 159 -24.57 -0.59 -33.94
CA GLY A 159 -23.12 -0.45 -34.12
C GLY A 159 -22.65 0.67 -35.04
N TYR A 160 -22.35 1.84 -34.48
CA TYR A 160 -21.47 2.81 -35.14
C TYR A 160 -20.39 3.31 -34.18
N ALA A 161 -19.17 2.81 -34.39
CA ALA A 161 -17.95 3.45 -33.94
C ALA A 161 -17.65 4.61 -34.90
N GLY A 162 -17.58 5.85 -34.41
CA GLY A 162 -17.26 6.98 -35.28
C GLY A 162 -17.43 8.36 -34.65
N ARG A 163 -16.31 8.87 -34.11
CA ARG A 163 -15.81 10.26 -34.20
C ARG A 163 -16.85 11.38 -34.32
N ALA A 164 -17.10 12.11 -33.22
CA ALA A 164 -17.82 13.38 -33.26
C ALA A 164 -16.88 14.52 -33.68
N VAL A 165 -17.13 15.09 -34.87
CA VAL A 165 -16.68 16.41 -35.31
C VAL A 165 -17.92 17.15 -35.80
N GLY A 166 -18.09 18.40 -35.40
CA GLY A 166 -18.86 19.39 -36.17
C GLY A 166 -20.11 19.93 -35.49
N ASP A 167 -20.04 21.22 -35.15
CA ASP A 167 -21.13 22.14 -34.85
C ASP A 167 -22.34 21.99 -35.78
N GLY A 168 -23.52 21.91 -35.19
CA GLY A 168 -24.80 22.00 -35.88
C GLY A 168 -25.92 21.64 -34.92
N GLY A 169 -26.69 22.64 -34.47
CA GLY A 169 -27.70 22.52 -33.42
C GLY A 169 -28.63 21.32 -33.59
N VAL A 170 -28.35 20.24 -32.85
CA VAL A 170 -29.27 19.12 -32.65
C VAL A 170 -29.98 19.37 -31.32
N SER A 171 -31.25 19.78 -31.40
CA SER A 171 -32.11 19.83 -30.22
C SER A 171 -32.54 18.40 -29.87
N VAL A 172 -31.98 17.86 -28.79
CA VAL A 172 -32.37 16.55 -28.25
C VAL A 172 -33.52 16.77 -27.27
N SER A 173 -34.73 16.32 -27.63
CA SER A 173 -35.87 16.30 -26.72
C SER A 173 -36.23 14.85 -26.37
N TYR A 174 -36.29 14.55 -25.07
CA TYR A 174 -36.73 13.27 -24.56
C TYR A 174 -38.26 13.25 -24.52
N VAL A 175 -38.88 12.30 -25.22
CA VAL A 175 -40.32 12.01 -25.09
C VAL A 175 -40.46 10.77 -24.23
N GLN A 176 -41.13 10.91 -23.10
CA GLN A 176 -41.50 9.81 -22.22
C GLN A 176 -42.63 9.04 -22.90
N ALA A 177 -42.38 7.79 -23.28
CA ALA A 177 -43.44 6.88 -23.68
C ALA A 177 -44.25 6.49 -22.43
N ALA A 178 -45.58 6.51 -22.56
CA ALA A 178 -46.53 6.17 -21.50
C ALA A 178 -46.36 4.74 -20.97
#